data_AF-A0A7J2X9X8-F1
#
_entry.id   AF-A0A7J2X9X8-F1
#
_cell.length_a   1.000
_cell.length_b   1.000
_cell.length_c   1.000
_cell.angle_alpha   90.00
_cell.angle_beta   90.00
_cell.angle_gamma   90.00
#
_symmetry.space_group_name_H-M   'P 1'
#
loop_
_entity.id
_entity.type
_entity.pdbx_description
1 polymer ?
#
loop_
_entity_poly.entity_id
_entity_poly.type
_entity_poly.pdbx_seq_one_letter_code
_entity_poly.pdbx_strand_id
1 'polypeptide(L)'
;MNIVVEGKAYVRNRLEHVCIGIEDGRISKIAKILPKGEENYRFKREIILPAGIDIHVHFREPGFTHKEDFSTGTISAAFGGISCIFDMPNTKPPTITKKAILEKLEIAKKKAYIDFGLYAGIADENFEKLENLANYCNAFKIYLGSSTNAILLSKENLKDFFKNAEEFNDKPIMIHAEDEECIERHKIIE
;
A
#
# COMPACT_ATOMS: atom_id res chain seq x y z
N MET A 1 -8.59 -28.53 -7.15
CA MET A 1 -8.53 -27.20 -7.78
C MET A 1 -9.89 -26.60 -7.60
N ASN A 2 -10.00 -25.63 -6.68
CA ASN A 2 -11.22 -24.87 -6.48
C ASN A 2 -11.62 -24.15 -7.77
N ILE A 3 -10.69 -23.43 -8.41
CA ILE A 3 -10.97 -22.61 -9.58
C ILE A 3 -10.01 -22.93 -10.72
N VAL A 4 -10.53 -23.02 -11.95
CA VAL A 4 -9.72 -23.05 -13.17
C VAL A 4 -10.12 -21.89 -14.08
N VAL A 5 -9.15 -21.06 -14.44
CA VAL A 5 -9.32 -19.92 -15.35
C VAL A 5 -8.62 -20.22 -16.67
N GLU A 6 -9.33 -20.13 -17.79
CA GLU A 6 -8.80 -20.30 -19.14
C GLU A 6 -8.88 -18.99 -19.93
N GLY A 7 -7.79 -18.61 -20.60
CA GLY A 7 -7.78 -17.45 -21.49
C GLY A 7 -6.37 -17.07 -21.92
N LYS A 8 -6.25 -15.90 -22.57
CA LYS A 8 -4.96 -15.31 -22.92
C LYS A 8 -4.39 -14.61 -21.67
N ALA A 9 -3.37 -15.18 -21.04
CA ALA A 9 -2.78 -14.67 -19.81
C ALA A 9 -1.36 -14.15 -20.01
N TYR A 10 -0.98 -13.11 -19.25
CA TYR A 10 0.41 -12.66 -19.15
C TYR A 10 1.16 -13.53 -18.13
N VAL A 11 1.98 -14.45 -18.64
CA VAL A 11 2.76 -15.40 -17.84
C VAL A 11 4.15 -15.52 -18.43
N ARG A 12 5.18 -15.60 -17.57
CA ARG A 12 6.59 -15.74 -18.02
C ARG A 12 7.02 -14.65 -19.02
N ASN A 13 6.60 -13.41 -18.77
CA ASN A 13 6.88 -12.23 -19.59
C ASN A 13 6.36 -12.28 -21.03
N ARG A 14 5.25 -12.97 -21.26
CA ARG A 14 4.60 -13.05 -22.58
C ARG A 14 3.11 -13.35 -22.44
N LEU A 15 2.34 -13.07 -23.50
CA LEU A 15 0.92 -13.41 -23.57
C LEU A 15 0.74 -14.79 -24.22
N GLU A 16 0.15 -15.74 -23.49
CA GLU A 16 -0.09 -17.10 -23.98
C GLU A 16 -1.50 -17.57 -23.60
N HIS A 17 -2.10 -18.43 -24.44
CA HIS A 17 -3.32 -19.14 -24.07
C HIS A 17 -2.98 -20.29 -23.12
N VAL A 18 -3.49 -20.21 -21.89
CA VAL A 18 -3.22 -21.17 -20.82
C VAL A 18 -4.45 -21.35 -19.93
N CYS A 19 -4.43 -22.42 -19.14
CA CYS A 19 -5.27 -22.61 -17.97
C CYS A 19 -4.44 -22.31 -16.70
N ILE A 20 -5.03 -21.58 -15.77
CA ILE A 20 -4.50 -21.25 -14.44
C ILE A 20 -5.37 -21.97 -13.42
N GLY A 21 -4.79 -22.91 -12.69
CA GLY A 21 -5.43 -23.59 -11.57
C GLY A 21 -5.15 -22.84 -10.27
N ILE A 22 -6.19 -22.63 -9.48
CA ILE A 22 -6.14 -21.96 -8.18
C ILE A 22 -6.65 -22.94 -7.11
N GLU A 23 -5.88 -23.08 -6.04
CA GLU A 23 -6.20 -23.87 -4.85
C GLU A 23 -5.93 -23.03 -3.61
N ASP A 24 -6.89 -22.98 -2.68
CA ASP A 24 -6.73 -22.26 -1.40
C ASP A 24 -6.22 -20.82 -1.55
N GLY A 25 -6.77 -20.10 -2.55
CA GLY A 25 -6.39 -18.71 -2.85
C GLY A 25 -5.02 -18.52 -3.51
N ARG A 26 -4.33 -19.61 -3.89
CA ARG A 26 -3.00 -19.56 -4.51
C ARG A 26 -3.02 -20.18 -5.90
N ILE A 27 -2.19 -19.64 -6.80
CA ILE A 27 -1.94 -20.26 -8.09
C ILE A 27 -1.20 -21.58 -7.85
N SER A 28 -1.86 -22.70 -8.09
CA SER A 28 -1.29 -24.05 -7.88
C SER A 28 -0.64 -24.60 -9.15
N LYS A 29 -1.13 -24.22 -10.33
CA LYS A 29 -0.61 -24.71 -11.61
C LYS A 29 -0.92 -23.77 -12.78
N ILE A 30 0.00 -23.67 -13.72
CA ILE A 30 -0.20 -23.01 -15.03
C ILE A 30 0.21 -23.99 -16.13
N ALA A 31 -0.71 -24.32 -17.05
CA ALA A 31 -0.46 -25.26 -18.15
C ALA A 31 -1.33 -24.94 -19.37
N LYS A 32 -1.04 -25.53 -20.53
CA LYS A 32 -1.86 -25.35 -21.75
C LYS A 32 -3.29 -25.87 -21.59
N ILE A 33 -3.45 -26.97 -20.85
CA ILE A 33 -4.72 -27.63 -20.58
C ILE A 33 -4.67 -28.08 -19.12
N LEU A 34 -5.75 -27.84 -18.39
CA LEU A 34 -5.99 -28.40 -17.06
C LEU A 34 -7.34 -29.13 -17.02
N PRO A 35 -7.51 -30.13 -16.13
CA PRO A 35 -8.83 -30.65 -15.80
C PRO A 35 -9.74 -29.53 -15.28
N LYS A 36 -11.06 -29.70 -15.37
CA LYS A 36 -12.00 -28.75 -14.77
C LYS A 36 -11.80 -28.67 -13.26
N GLY A 37 -11.90 -27.47 -12.71
CA GLY A 37 -12.03 -27.23 -11.28
C GLY A 37 -13.48 -27.36 -10.82
N GLU A 38 -13.73 -27.10 -9.54
CA GLU A 38 -15.09 -26.94 -9.01
C GLU A 38 -15.80 -25.77 -9.70
N GLU A 39 -15.09 -24.65 -9.84
CA GLU A 39 -15.48 -23.49 -10.63
C GLU A 39 -14.58 -23.32 -11.87
N ASN A 40 -15.17 -22.87 -12.97
CA ASN A 40 -14.47 -22.75 -14.25
C ASN A 40 -14.84 -21.44 -14.94
N TYR A 41 -13.84 -20.62 -15.24
CA TYR A 41 -14.00 -19.33 -15.92
C TYR A 41 -13.24 -19.36 -17.24
N ARG A 42 -13.89 -18.91 -18.32
CA ARG A 42 -13.29 -18.87 -19.65
C ARG A 42 -13.41 -17.49 -20.26
N PHE A 43 -12.28 -16.83 -20.46
CA PHE A 43 -12.15 -15.52 -21.08
C PHE A 43 -11.70 -15.67 -22.53
N LYS A 44 -12.55 -15.25 -23.47
CA LYS A 44 -12.31 -15.47 -24.91
C LYS A 44 -11.62 -14.28 -25.58
N ARG A 45 -11.86 -13.07 -25.07
CA ARG A 45 -11.39 -11.81 -25.69
C ARG A 45 -10.53 -11.00 -24.75
N GLU A 46 -10.76 -11.17 -23.46
CA GLU A 46 -10.09 -10.48 -22.37
C GLU A 46 -8.68 -11.04 -22.17
N ILE A 47 -7.82 -10.21 -21.59
CA ILE A 47 -6.47 -10.61 -21.19
C ILE A 47 -6.46 -10.79 -19.68
N ILE A 48 -5.92 -11.91 -19.21
CA ILE A 48 -5.71 -12.18 -17.79
C ILE A 48 -4.34 -11.62 -17.42
N LEU A 49 -4.32 -10.66 -16.51
CA LEU A 49 -3.10 -10.03 -16.00
C LEU A 49 -2.94 -10.37 -14.51
N PRO A 50 -1.70 -10.37 -13.97
CA PRO A 50 -1.50 -10.16 -12.54
C PRO A 50 -2.23 -8.89 -12.12
N ALA A 51 -2.95 -8.94 -11.00
CA ALA A 51 -3.57 -7.74 -10.45
C ALA A 51 -2.49 -6.71 -10.08
N GLY A 52 -2.85 -5.43 -10.18
CA GLY A 52 -1.97 -4.34 -9.80
C GLY A 52 -1.78 -4.27 -8.28
N ILE A 53 -0.65 -3.69 -7.87
CA ILE A 53 -0.36 -3.32 -6.50
C ILE A 53 -0.19 -1.81 -6.46
N ASP A 54 -1.09 -1.11 -5.76
CA ASP A 54 -1.01 0.33 -5.61
C ASP A 54 -0.27 0.68 -4.30
N ILE A 55 0.96 1.12 -4.44
CA ILE A 55 1.83 1.43 -3.30
C ILE A 55 1.57 2.81 -2.69
N HIS A 56 0.58 3.58 -3.15
CA HIS A 56 0.39 4.95 -2.68
C HIS A 56 -1.07 5.39 -2.69
N VAL A 57 -1.82 4.98 -1.66
CA VAL A 57 -3.19 5.45 -1.45
C VAL A 57 -3.32 6.27 -0.16
N HIS A 58 -4.39 7.06 -0.10
CA HIS A 58 -4.80 7.74 1.12
C HIS A 58 -6.29 7.49 1.37
N PHE A 59 -6.63 6.44 2.12
CA PHE A 59 -8.03 6.11 2.44
C PHE A 59 -8.57 6.89 3.64
N ARG A 60 -7.79 7.82 4.20
CA ARG A 60 -8.28 8.87 5.12
C ARG A 60 -8.93 8.35 6.42
N GLU A 61 -8.75 7.07 6.74
CA GLU A 61 -9.27 6.43 7.93
C GLU A 61 -8.12 5.97 8.84
N PRO A 62 -8.10 6.37 10.13
CA PRO A 62 -9.13 7.09 10.87
C PRO A 62 -9.14 8.62 10.68
N GLY A 63 -10.26 9.23 11.09
CA GLY A 63 -10.38 10.66 11.38
C GLY A 63 -10.81 11.56 10.22
N PHE A 64 -10.69 11.12 8.97
CA PHE A 64 -11.11 11.90 7.79
C PHE A 64 -12.03 11.08 6.86
N THR A 65 -12.83 10.17 7.43
CA THR A 65 -13.67 9.18 6.70
C THR A 65 -14.78 9.78 5.83
N HIS A 66 -15.07 11.08 5.98
CA HIS A 66 -15.97 11.79 5.08
C HIS A 66 -15.39 11.94 3.66
N LYS A 67 -14.08 11.72 3.49
CA LYS A 67 -13.40 11.78 2.19
C LYS A 67 -13.36 10.42 1.49
N GLU A 68 -12.97 9.38 2.23
CA GLU A 68 -12.87 7.98 1.80
C GLU A 68 -12.69 7.12 3.07
N ASP A 69 -12.96 5.82 3.00
CA ASP A 69 -12.62 4.87 4.06
C ASP A 69 -12.05 3.56 3.49
N PHE A 70 -11.61 2.62 4.34
CA PHE A 70 -11.02 1.36 3.85
C PHE A 70 -12.00 0.52 3.02
N SER A 71 -13.31 0.59 3.29
CA SER A 71 -14.29 -0.19 2.55
C SER A 71 -14.51 0.39 1.16
N THR A 72 -14.80 1.68 1.05
CA THR A 72 -15.04 2.32 -0.24
C THR A 72 -13.78 2.36 -1.11
N GLY A 73 -12.63 2.67 -0.51
CA GLY A 73 -11.34 2.71 -1.20
C GLY A 73 -10.90 1.36 -1.76
N THR A 74 -11.04 0.27 -0.99
CA THR A 74 -10.65 -1.07 -1.45
C THR A 74 -11.61 -1.67 -2.46
N ILE A 75 -12.92 -1.37 -2.37
CA ILE A 75 -13.87 -1.73 -3.42
C ILE A 75 -13.48 -1.04 -4.73
N SER A 76 -13.23 0.27 -4.70
CA SER A 76 -12.80 1.03 -5.88
C SER A 76 -11.53 0.43 -6.50
N ALA A 77 -10.52 0.14 -5.68
CA ALA A 77 -9.28 -0.53 -6.10
C ALA A 77 -9.55 -1.90 -6.76
N ALA A 78 -10.40 -2.75 -6.18
CA ALA A 78 -10.76 -4.05 -6.74
C ALA A 78 -11.40 -3.94 -8.12
N PHE A 79 -12.34 -3.00 -8.31
CA PHE A 79 -12.96 -2.73 -9.61
C PHE A 79 -11.96 -2.19 -10.64
N GLY A 80 -10.90 -1.51 -10.18
CA GLY A 80 -9.78 -1.06 -11.01
C GLY A 80 -8.75 -2.15 -11.35
N GLY A 81 -8.91 -3.38 -10.86
CA GLY A 81 -7.95 -4.47 -11.06
C GLY A 81 -6.73 -4.41 -10.12
N ILE A 82 -6.83 -3.70 -9.01
CA ILE A 82 -5.85 -3.68 -7.93
C ILE A 82 -6.24 -4.71 -6.87
N SER A 83 -5.31 -5.57 -6.46
CA SER A 83 -5.56 -6.58 -5.41
C SER A 83 -4.80 -6.32 -4.11
N CYS A 84 -3.90 -5.33 -4.10
CA CYS A 84 -3.17 -4.94 -2.90
C CYS A 84 -2.89 -3.43 -2.91
N ILE A 85 -3.08 -2.78 -1.77
CA ILE A 85 -2.83 -1.35 -1.59
C ILE A 85 -1.87 -1.08 -0.44
N PHE A 86 -1.25 0.09 -0.40
CA PHE A 86 -0.50 0.56 0.76
C PHE A 86 -0.97 1.95 1.21
N ASP A 87 -1.58 2.02 2.39
CA ASP A 87 -2.17 3.27 2.93
C ASP A 87 -1.14 4.15 3.64
N MET A 88 -1.14 5.44 3.28
CA MET A 88 -0.21 6.45 3.79
C MET A 88 -0.55 6.92 5.23
N PRO A 89 0.45 7.36 6.01
CA PRO A 89 0.28 7.57 7.46
C PRO A 89 -0.33 8.92 7.86
N ASN A 90 -0.65 9.80 6.91
CA ASN A 90 -1.21 11.15 7.15
C ASN A 90 -2.73 11.14 7.38
N THR A 91 -3.16 10.31 8.33
CA THR A 91 -4.53 10.24 8.87
C THR A 91 -4.65 11.01 10.19
N LYS A 92 -5.81 10.93 10.88
CA LYS A 92 -6.00 11.55 12.20
C LYS A 92 -6.51 10.53 13.22
N PRO A 93 -5.70 10.13 14.22
CA PRO A 93 -4.30 10.52 14.40
C PRO A 93 -3.39 10.00 13.27
N PRO A 94 -2.23 10.63 13.07
CA PRO A 94 -1.24 10.16 12.11
C PRO A 94 -0.61 8.85 12.59
N THR A 95 -0.26 8.00 11.63
CA THR A 95 0.26 6.65 11.87
C THR A 95 1.76 6.69 12.17
N ILE A 96 2.14 7.37 13.25
CA ILE A 96 3.54 7.57 13.68
C ILE A 96 3.87 6.86 15.01
N THR A 97 2.92 6.14 15.59
CA THR A 97 3.10 5.37 16.84
C THR A 97 2.60 3.95 16.68
N LYS A 98 3.13 3.01 17.47
CA LYS A 98 2.66 1.62 17.53
C LYS A 98 1.14 1.55 17.76
N LYS A 99 0.61 2.37 18.67
CA LYS A 99 -0.83 2.42 18.95
C LYS A 99 -1.63 2.79 17.70
N ALA A 100 -1.24 3.87 17.02
CA ALA A 100 -1.93 4.30 15.80
C ALA A 100 -1.83 3.29 14.65
N ILE A 101 -0.69 2.59 14.52
CA ILE A 101 -0.51 1.52 13.53
C ILE A 101 -1.47 0.36 13.82
N LEU A 102 -1.51 -0.12 15.07
CA LEU A 102 -2.36 -1.24 15.47
C LEU A 102 -3.85 -0.88 15.35
N GLU A 103 -4.24 0.33 15.70
CA GLU A 103 -5.62 0.82 15.51
C GLU A 103 -6.02 0.82 14.03
N LYS A 104 -5.16 1.37 13.15
CA LYS A 104 -5.41 1.37 11.70
C LYS A 104 -5.45 -0.05 11.13
N LEU A 105 -4.56 -0.94 11.58
CA LEU A 105 -4.56 -2.34 11.18
C LEU A 105 -5.89 -3.04 11.51
N GLU A 106 -6.41 -2.83 12.70
CA GLU A 106 -7.70 -3.43 13.10
C GLU A 106 -8.90 -2.86 12.34
N ILE A 107 -8.85 -1.59 11.94
CA ILE A 107 -9.85 -0.99 11.05
C ILE A 107 -9.77 -1.64 9.67
N ALA A 108 -8.59 -1.67 9.07
CA ALA A 108 -8.37 -2.20 7.73
C ALA A 108 -8.78 -3.69 7.64
N LYS A 109 -8.41 -4.52 8.63
CA LYS A 109 -8.82 -5.94 8.69
C LYS A 109 -10.34 -6.15 8.65
N LYS A 110 -11.12 -5.21 9.20
CA LYS A 110 -12.58 -5.33 9.27
C LYS A 110 -13.29 -4.81 8.02
N LYS A 111 -12.63 -3.93 7.26
CA LYS A 111 -13.25 -3.12 6.22
C LYS A 111 -12.70 -3.36 4.82
N ALA A 112 -11.46 -3.80 4.69
CA ALA A 112 -10.79 -3.99 3.42
C ALA A 112 -11.33 -5.21 2.67
N TYR A 113 -11.57 -5.05 1.36
CA TYR A 113 -12.03 -6.11 0.47
C TYR A 113 -10.90 -6.75 -0.36
N ILE A 114 -9.71 -6.16 -0.32
CA ILE A 114 -8.47 -6.66 -0.96
C ILE A 114 -7.33 -6.61 0.06
N ASP A 115 -6.18 -7.19 -0.29
CA ASP A 115 -5.00 -7.16 0.58
C ASP A 115 -4.52 -5.72 0.80
N PHE A 116 -3.85 -5.48 1.93
CA PHE A 116 -3.35 -4.16 2.25
C PHE A 116 -2.03 -4.22 3.03
N GLY A 117 -1.21 -3.19 2.82
CA GLY A 117 -0.08 -2.82 3.65
C GLY A 117 -0.29 -1.45 4.28
N LEU A 118 0.45 -1.16 5.34
CA LEU A 118 0.40 0.12 6.04
C LEU A 118 1.79 0.74 6.11
N TYR A 119 1.86 2.03 5.79
CA TYR A 119 3.03 2.85 6.07
C TYR A 119 3.00 3.37 7.51
N ALA A 120 4.16 3.46 8.14
CA ALA A 120 4.37 4.30 9.32
C ALA A 120 5.05 5.61 8.93
N GLY A 121 4.62 6.73 9.51
CA GLY A 121 5.27 8.02 9.31
C GLY A 121 6.54 8.14 10.14
N ILE A 122 7.55 8.79 9.59
CA ILE A 122 8.72 9.27 10.32
C ILE A 122 8.63 10.79 10.36
N ALA A 123 8.73 11.32 11.57
CA ALA A 123 8.61 12.73 11.88
C ALA A 123 9.51 13.10 13.06
N ASP A 124 9.64 14.40 13.33
CA ASP A 124 10.47 14.92 14.42
C ASP A 124 10.07 14.33 15.79
N GLU A 125 8.80 13.96 15.99
CA GLU A 125 8.31 13.42 17.26
C GLU A 125 8.68 11.96 17.51
N ASN A 126 9.06 11.20 16.49
CA ASN A 126 9.24 9.74 16.60
C ASN A 126 10.53 9.17 15.98
N PHE A 127 11.34 9.96 15.30
CA PHE A 127 12.49 9.46 14.52
C PHE A 127 13.54 8.69 15.36
N GLU A 128 13.62 8.94 16.67
CA GLU A 128 14.52 8.22 17.59
C GLU A 128 14.00 6.84 18.05
N LYS A 129 12.73 6.50 17.79
CA LYS A 129 12.06 5.30 18.34
C LYS A 129 11.59 4.31 17.25
N LEU A 130 12.22 4.34 16.09
CA LEU A 130 11.71 3.67 14.88
C LEU A 130 11.91 2.15 14.83
N GLU A 131 12.94 1.60 15.48
CA GLU A 131 13.20 0.14 15.51
C GLU A 131 11.95 -0.63 15.96
N ASN A 132 11.27 -0.10 16.99
CA ASN A 132 10.05 -0.69 17.50
C ASN A 132 8.88 -0.61 16.51
N LEU A 133 8.85 0.36 15.60
CA LEU A 133 7.75 0.55 14.63
C LEU A 133 7.90 -0.34 13.40
N ALA A 134 9.12 -0.66 12.98
CA ALA A 134 9.39 -1.48 11.80
C ALA A 134 8.71 -2.87 11.84
N ASN A 135 8.49 -3.39 13.05
CA ASN A 135 7.79 -4.66 13.28
C ASN A 135 6.27 -4.60 13.05
N TYR A 136 5.70 -3.41 12.90
CA TYR A 136 4.24 -3.21 12.80
C TYR A 136 3.81 -2.58 11.48
N CYS A 137 4.73 -2.13 10.63
CA CYS A 137 4.44 -1.55 9.32
C CYS A 137 5.20 -2.26 8.20
N ASN A 138 4.73 -2.08 6.96
CA ASN A 138 5.40 -2.66 5.80
C ASN A 138 6.54 -1.78 5.27
N ALA A 139 6.43 -0.47 5.47
CA ALA A 139 7.39 0.52 5.03
C ALA A 139 7.22 1.85 5.79
N PHE A 140 8.19 2.74 5.67
CA PHE A 140 8.15 4.07 6.25
C PHE A 140 7.88 5.16 5.21
N LYS A 141 7.32 6.29 5.65
CA LYS A 141 7.07 7.48 4.83
C LYS A 141 7.56 8.73 5.56
N ILE A 142 8.40 9.52 4.89
CA ILE A 142 8.86 10.84 5.32
C ILE A 142 8.19 11.91 4.46
N TYR A 143 7.80 13.03 5.08
CA TYR A 143 7.35 14.22 4.39
C TYR A 143 8.33 15.37 4.67
N LEU A 144 8.89 15.95 3.61
CA LEU A 144 9.79 17.11 3.69
C LEU A 144 9.08 18.44 3.41
N GLY A 145 7.82 18.38 2.97
CA GLY A 145 6.98 19.55 2.69
C GLY A 145 5.53 19.36 3.20
N SER A 146 4.90 20.47 3.61
CA SER A 146 3.61 20.53 4.33
C SER A 146 2.36 20.41 3.45
N SER A 147 2.53 20.25 2.14
CA SER A 147 1.46 20.26 1.12
C SER A 147 0.37 19.18 1.30
N THR A 148 0.57 18.19 2.17
CA THR A 148 -0.31 17.01 2.31
C THR A 148 -0.97 16.84 3.69
N ASN A 149 -0.96 17.88 4.54
CA ASN A 149 -1.38 17.81 5.97
C ASN A 149 -0.61 16.75 6.77
N ALA A 150 0.61 16.43 6.34
CA ALA A 150 1.46 15.45 6.99
C ALA A 150 2.25 16.08 8.14
N ILE A 151 2.70 15.22 9.05
CA ILE A 151 3.72 15.59 10.03
C ILE A 151 5.08 15.51 9.33
N LEU A 152 5.89 16.56 9.49
CA LEU A 152 7.18 16.71 8.82
C LEU A 152 8.32 16.08 9.63
N LEU A 153 9.38 15.73 8.90
CA LEU A 153 10.71 15.54 9.46
C LEU A 153 11.54 16.76 9.04
N SER A 154 12.05 17.50 10.01
CA SER A 154 12.88 18.68 9.78
C SER A 154 14.16 18.33 9.00
N LYS A 155 14.71 19.31 8.25
CA LYS A 155 15.96 19.11 7.49
C LYS A 155 17.14 18.80 8.42
N GLU A 156 17.11 19.36 9.64
CA GLU A 156 18.06 19.12 10.70
C GLU A 156 18.06 17.63 11.10
N ASN A 157 16.88 17.09 11.42
CA ASN A 157 16.74 15.70 11.85
C ASN A 157 16.85 14.69 10.71
N LEU A 158 16.59 15.09 9.45
CA LEU A 158 16.72 14.21 8.28
C LEU A 158 18.12 13.62 8.15
N LYS A 159 19.16 14.44 8.39
CA LYS A 159 20.56 13.99 8.31
C LYS A 159 20.86 12.96 9.39
N ASP A 160 20.44 13.21 10.62
CA ASP A 160 20.71 12.30 11.73
C ASP A 160 19.87 11.03 11.64
N PHE A 161 18.66 11.12 11.10
CA PHE A 161 17.86 9.96 10.72
C PHE A 161 18.63 9.07 9.74
N PHE A 162 19.11 9.59 8.61
CA PHE A 162 19.79 8.76 7.61
C PHE A 162 21.15 8.23 8.06
N LYS A 163 21.87 8.93 8.95
CA LYS A 163 23.11 8.39 9.54
C LYS A 163 22.87 7.10 10.31
N ASN A 164 21.72 6.99 10.97
CA ASN A 164 21.42 5.88 11.85
C ASN A 164 20.44 4.87 11.21
N ALA A 165 19.76 5.23 10.11
CA ALA A 165 18.68 4.44 9.51
C ALA A 165 19.08 3.02 9.12
N GLU A 166 20.33 2.82 8.67
CA GLU A 166 20.85 1.49 8.34
C GLU A 166 20.97 0.58 9.57
N GLU A 167 21.15 1.14 10.77
CA GLU A 167 21.35 0.37 12.00
C GLU A 167 20.04 -0.18 12.57
N PHE A 168 18.90 0.48 12.31
CA PHE A 168 17.63 0.16 12.99
C PHE A 168 16.47 -0.18 12.06
N ASN A 169 16.66 -0.17 10.73
CA ASN A 169 15.56 -0.36 9.79
C ASN A 169 15.94 -1.17 8.54
N ASP A 170 15.25 -2.31 8.35
CA ASP A 170 15.30 -3.14 7.15
C ASP A 170 14.17 -2.81 6.14
N LYS A 171 13.27 -1.88 6.49
CA LYS A 171 12.09 -1.54 5.68
C LYS A 171 12.38 -0.44 4.67
N PRO A 172 11.73 -0.46 3.49
CA PRO A 172 11.78 0.66 2.55
C PRO A 172 11.33 1.98 3.17
N ILE A 173 11.99 3.08 2.82
CA ILE A 173 11.64 4.45 3.23
C ILE A 173 11.24 5.24 1.99
N MET A 174 9.99 5.72 1.96
CA MET A 174 9.46 6.56 0.89
C MET A 174 9.51 8.03 1.31
N ILE A 175 9.86 8.93 0.39
CA ILE A 175 10.02 10.36 0.70
C ILE A 175 9.09 11.17 -0.18
N HIS A 176 8.32 12.07 0.43
CA HIS A 176 7.68 13.18 -0.26
C HIS A 176 8.66 14.36 -0.29
N ALA A 177 9.30 14.57 -1.44
CA ALA A 177 10.49 15.41 -1.59
C ALA A 177 10.16 16.79 -2.18
N GLU A 178 9.47 17.61 -1.40
CA GLU A 178 9.31 19.04 -1.67
C GLU A 178 10.09 19.85 -0.64
N ASP A 179 10.57 21.04 -1.02
CA ASP A 179 11.31 21.93 -0.11
C ASP A 179 10.35 22.89 0.61
N GLU A 180 10.18 22.69 1.92
CA GLU A 180 9.30 23.52 2.75
C GLU A 180 9.63 25.01 2.68
N GLU A 181 10.92 25.39 2.63
CA GLU A 181 11.29 26.81 2.53
C GLU A 181 10.83 27.43 1.21
N CYS A 182 10.84 26.64 0.13
CA CYS A 182 10.35 27.06 -1.17
C CYS A 182 8.83 27.19 -1.17
N ILE A 183 8.12 26.24 -0.54
CA ILE A 183 6.66 26.26 -0.37
C ILE A 183 6.24 27.53 0.39
N GLU A 184 6.85 27.78 1.55
CA GLU A 184 6.52 28.94 2.38
C GLU A 184 6.81 30.26 1.67
N ARG A 185 7.92 30.36 0.94
CA ARG A 185 8.28 31.57 0.17
C ARG A 185 7.24 31.93 -0.91
N HIS A 186 6.59 30.93 -1.50
CA HIS A 186 5.65 31.11 -2.61
C HIS A 186 4.20 30.87 -2.21
N LYS A 187 3.90 30.79 -0.91
CA LYS A 187 2.55 30.63 -0.40
C LYS A 187 1.74 31.87 -0.78
N ILE A 188 0.71 31.68 -1.61
CA ILE A 188 -0.24 32.75 -1.93
C ILE A 188 -1.10 32.93 -0.69
N ILE A 189 -0.92 34.06 0.00
CA ILE A 189 -1.75 34.45 1.13
C ILE A 189 -3.02 35.07 0.52
N GLU A 190 -4.13 34.34 0.59
CA GLU A 190 -5.49 34.87 0.35
C GLU A 190 -6.00 35.64 1.56
#